data_AF-A0A336N436-F1
#
_entry.id   AF-A0A336N436-F1
#
_cell.length_a   1.000
_cell.length_b   1.000
_cell.length_c   1.000
_cell.angle_alpha   90.00
_cell.angle_beta   90.00
_cell.angle_gamma   90.00
#
_symmetry.space_group_name_H-M   'P 1'
#
loop_
_entity.id
_entity.type
_entity.pdbx_description
1 polymer ?
#
loop_
_entity_poly.entity_id
_entity_poly.type
_entity_poly.pdbx_seq_one_letter_code
_entity_poly.pdbx_strand_id
1 'polypeptide(L)'
;MLLLLAGLIAGPYLSGKQGYVRIETTNHIIEMSLTTLVIFFVISLAVVYSIEAAISRFCNLSNNTYSWFSRRKRVKAQKQTLEGLMRMDEGDYSKAEKLIGKNAKHSDEPVLNFIKAAEAAQQRGDEFSANRYLIQATEIAGTDSLILEIARTRILLQQNKLPAARSSVDSLLIMASRNKEVLKLAVDIYLKSKAYQALDNILEQVENPVCIPPKSLKITTPGGRWPVR
;
A
#
# COMPACT_ATOMS: atom_id res chain seq x y z
N MET A 1 23.59 9.54 -35.28
CA MET A 1 22.43 9.44 -36.19
C MET A 1 22.58 10.36 -37.41
N LEU A 2 22.78 11.68 -37.26
CA LEU A 2 23.00 12.60 -38.40
C LEU A 2 24.21 12.25 -39.29
N LEU A 3 25.35 11.85 -38.71
CA LEU A 3 26.54 11.42 -39.47
C LEU A 3 26.33 10.12 -40.27
N LEU A 4 25.53 9.18 -39.74
CA LEU A 4 25.15 7.96 -40.45
C LEU A 4 24.19 8.26 -41.61
N LEU A 5 23.25 9.18 -41.39
CA LEU A 5 22.32 9.65 -42.42
C LEU A 5 23.07 10.33 -43.57
N ALA A 6 24.03 11.20 -43.24
CA ALA A 6 24.85 11.91 -44.20
C ALA A 6 25.74 10.94 -45.00
N GLY A 7 26.36 9.95 -44.35
CA GLY A 7 27.17 8.93 -45.02
C GLY A 7 26.36 8.02 -45.96
N LEU A 8 25.13 7.69 -45.59
CA LEU A 8 24.24 6.84 -46.41
C LEU A 8 23.66 7.57 -47.63
N ILE A 9 23.48 8.89 -47.55
CA ILE A 9 23.05 9.72 -48.68
C ILE A 9 24.25 10.04 -49.60
N ALA A 10 25.42 10.33 -49.03
CA ALA A 10 26.62 10.71 -49.78
C ALA A 10 27.31 9.52 -50.46
N GLY A 11 27.27 8.32 -49.85
CA GLY A 11 27.94 7.13 -50.37
C GLY A 11 27.53 6.75 -51.80
N PRO A 12 26.22 6.64 -52.11
CA PRO A 12 25.74 6.33 -53.45
C PRO A 12 26.04 7.44 -54.48
N TYR A 13 26.04 8.71 -54.05
CA TYR A 13 26.34 9.87 -54.90
C TYR A 13 27.80 9.87 -55.37
N LEU A 14 28.71 9.37 -54.54
CA LEU A 14 30.15 9.28 -54.85
C LEU A 14 30.52 8.07 -55.72
N SER A 15 29.67 7.04 -55.78
CA SER A 15 30.02 5.76 -56.44
C SER A 15 29.79 5.74 -57.97
N GLY A 16 29.23 6.79 -58.57
CA GLY A 16 29.20 6.99 -60.03
C GLY A 16 28.51 5.92 -60.89
N LYS A 17 27.88 4.89 -60.29
CA LYS A 17 27.13 3.84 -60.98
C LYS A 17 25.67 3.89 -60.55
N GLN A 18 24.81 4.30 -61.47
CA GLN A 18 23.38 4.48 -61.28
C GLN A 18 22.71 3.10 -61.23
N GLY A 19 22.59 2.53 -60.03
CA GLY A 19 21.80 1.32 -59.80
C GLY A 19 20.32 1.65 -60.03
N TYR A 20 19.74 1.10 -61.10
CA TYR A 20 18.30 1.19 -61.36
C TYR A 20 17.61 -0.06 -60.85
N VAL A 21 16.58 0.11 -60.03
CA VAL A 21 15.69 -0.98 -59.60
C VAL A 21 14.42 -0.83 -60.41
N ARG A 22 14.25 -1.66 -61.45
CA ARG A 22 13.04 -1.69 -62.27
C ARG A 22 12.11 -2.75 -61.69
N ILE A 23 11.08 -2.30 -61.00
CA ILE A 23 10.01 -3.18 -60.51
C ILE A 23 8.92 -3.17 -61.57
N GLU A 24 8.83 -4.25 -62.34
CA GLU A 24 7.76 -4.41 -63.33
C GLU A 24 6.55 -5.07 -62.68
N THR A 25 5.41 -4.39 -62.72
CA THR A 25 4.10 -4.96 -62.41
C THR A 25 3.18 -4.69 -63.59
N THR A 26 2.32 -5.66 -63.95
CA THR A 26 1.56 -5.81 -65.21
C THR A 26 0.86 -4.56 -65.77
N ASN A 27 0.71 -3.46 -65.03
CA ASN A 27 0.11 -2.23 -65.55
C ASN A 27 0.80 -0.92 -65.15
N HIS A 28 1.88 -0.93 -64.36
CA HIS A 28 2.58 0.29 -63.91
C HIS A 28 4.08 0.03 -63.77
N ILE A 29 4.90 0.80 -64.50
CA ILE A 29 6.36 0.77 -64.39
C ILE A 29 6.77 1.96 -63.53
N ILE A 30 7.23 1.68 -62.32
CA ILE A 30 7.76 2.71 -61.43
C ILE A 30 9.29 2.60 -61.49
N GLU A 31 9.92 3.47 -62.27
CA GLU A 31 11.37 3.59 -62.33
C GLU A 31 11.87 4.35 -61.09
N MET A 32 12.36 3.64 -60.09
CA MET A 32 12.96 4.24 -58.90
C MET A 32 14.47 4.04 -58.93
N SER A 33 15.22 5.13 -58.71
CA SER A 33 16.67 5.05 -58.47
C SER A 33 16.92 4.27 -57.17
N LEU A 34 17.97 3.43 -57.13
CA LEU A 34 18.40 2.74 -55.91
C LEU A 34 18.63 3.72 -54.76
N THR A 35 19.08 4.95 -55.06
CA THR A 35 19.23 6.02 -54.08
C THR A 35 17.90 6.44 -53.45
N THR A 36 16.84 6.52 -54.25
CA THR A 36 15.49 6.86 -53.78
C THR A 36 14.94 5.78 -52.86
N LEU A 37 15.19 4.51 -53.18
CA LEU A 37 14.77 3.38 -52.34
C LEU A 37 15.48 3.39 -50.98
N VAL A 38 16.80 3.64 -50.96
CA VAL A 38 17.57 3.75 -49.71
C VAL A 38 17.10 4.94 -48.87
N ILE A 39 16.88 6.10 -49.50
CA ILE A 39 16.35 7.29 -48.80
C ILE A 39 14.98 7.00 -48.20
N PHE A 40 14.08 6.36 -48.95
CA PHE A 40 12.75 6.02 -48.48
C PHE A 40 12.79 5.04 -47.29
N PHE A 41 13.65 4.02 -47.35
CA PHE A 41 13.83 3.06 -46.27
C PHE A 41 14.32 3.73 -44.98
N VAL A 42 15.26 4.66 -45.10
CA VAL A 42 15.81 5.44 -43.99
C VAL A 42 14.74 6.35 -43.36
N ILE A 43 13.96 7.03 -44.19
CA ILE A 43 12.85 7.88 -43.73
C ILE A 43 11.80 7.02 -43.01
N SER A 44 11.45 5.87 -43.57
CA SER A 44 10.49 4.94 -42.98
C SER A 44 10.94 4.47 -41.59
N LEU A 45 12.21 4.05 -41.45
CA LEU A 45 12.78 3.69 -40.15
C LEU A 45 12.76 4.86 -39.17
N ALA A 46 13.16 6.06 -39.61
CA ALA A 46 13.13 7.25 -38.76
C ALA A 46 11.72 7.57 -38.25
N VAL A 47 10.69 7.40 -39.09
CA VAL A 47 9.28 7.58 -38.72
C VAL A 47 8.86 6.55 -37.69
N VAL A 48 9.13 5.26 -37.90
CA VAL A 48 8.79 4.19 -36.95
C VAL A 48 9.43 4.42 -35.59
N TYR A 49 10.75 4.71 -35.55
CA TYR A 49 11.45 5.02 -34.30
C TYR A 49 10.92 6.30 -33.63
N SER A 50 10.56 7.32 -34.41
CA SER A 50 10.00 8.57 -33.86
C SER A 50 8.63 8.32 -33.23
N ILE A 51 7.79 7.49 -33.86
CA ILE A 51 6.48 7.11 -33.32
C ILE A 51 6.66 6.30 -32.04
N GLU A 52 7.54 5.30 -32.04
CA GLU A 52 7.81 4.49 -30.84
C GLU A 52 8.35 5.35 -29.68
N ALA A 53 9.28 6.28 -29.97
CA ALA A 53 9.80 7.21 -29.00
C ALA A 53 8.73 8.18 -28.48
N ALA A 54 7.85 8.66 -29.36
CA ALA A 54 6.73 9.54 -29.00
C ALA A 54 5.73 8.82 -28.09
N ILE A 55 5.32 7.60 -28.44
CA ILE A 55 4.43 6.75 -27.64
C ILE A 55 5.07 6.45 -26.28
N SER A 56 6.33 6.02 -26.27
CA SER A 56 7.07 5.71 -25.04
C SER A 56 7.22 6.93 -24.13
N ARG A 57 7.49 8.11 -24.69
CA ARG A 57 7.61 9.36 -23.93
C ARG A 57 6.26 9.82 -23.37
N PHE A 58 5.18 9.67 -24.13
CA PHE A 58 3.83 10.01 -23.69
C PHE A 58 3.33 9.04 -22.60
N CYS A 59 3.57 7.74 -22.75
CA CYS A 59 3.25 6.74 -21.74
C CYS A 59 4.09 6.89 -20.47
N ASN A 60 5.38 7.20 -20.56
CA ASN A 60 6.24 7.41 -19.39
C ASN A 60 5.93 8.74 -18.64
N LEU A 61 5.51 9.80 -19.33
CA LEU A 61 4.98 11.01 -18.68
C LEU A 61 3.63 10.75 -17.99
N SER A 62 2.77 9.94 -18.60
CA SER A 62 1.47 9.55 -18.05
C SER A 62 1.61 8.67 -16.80
N ASN A 63 2.53 7.70 -16.80
CA ASN A 63 2.81 6.87 -15.62
C ASN A 63 3.31 7.70 -14.42
N ASN A 64 4.05 8.79 -14.67
CA ASN A 64 4.49 9.71 -13.62
C ASN A 64 3.36 10.64 -13.10
N THR A 65 2.26 10.76 -13.86
CA THR A 65 1.09 11.57 -13.48
C THR A 65 0.08 10.76 -12.66
N TYR A 66 -0.05 9.46 -12.93
CA TYR A 66 -0.94 8.57 -12.16
C TYR A 66 -0.49 8.41 -10.70
N SER A 67 0.82 8.38 -10.45
CA SER A 67 1.39 8.36 -9.09
C SER A 67 1.21 9.70 -8.36
N TRP A 68 1.21 10.83 -9.07
CA TRP A 68 1.03 12.18 -8.49
C TRP A 68 -0.42 12.46 -8.09
N PHE A 69 -1.40 12.02 -8.90
CA PHE A 69 -2.81 12.12 -8.55
C PHE A 69 -3.19 11.16 -7.41
N SER A 70 -2.61 9.95 -7.41
CA SER A 70 -2.73 9.00 -6.31
C SER A 70 -2.10 9.54 -5.02
N ARG A 71 -0.89 10.13 -5.08
CA ARG A 71 -0.24 10.77 -3.92
C ARG A 71 -1.03 11.95 -3.38
N ARG A 72 -1.56 12.85 -4.23
CA ARG A 72 -2.40 13.97 -3.76
C ARG A 72 -3.70 13.47 -3.10
N LYS A 73 -4.33 12.44 -3.66
CA LYS A 73 -5.52 11.82 -3.06
C LYS A 73 -5.20 11.19 -1.71
N ARG A 74 -4.06 10.49 -1.57
CA ARG A 74 -3.58 9.92 -0.31
C ARG A 74 -3.28 10.99 0.76
N VAL A 75 -2.58 12.06 0.39
CA VAL A 75 -2.29 13.18 1.32
C VAL A 75 -3.58 13.86 1.77
N LYS A 76 -4.56 14.02 0.87
CA LYS A 76 -5.88 14.57 1.24
C LYS A 76 -6.64 13.65 2.18
N ALA A 77 -6.63 12.34 1.92
CA ALA A 77 -7.25 11.35 2.80
C ALA A 77 -6.64 11.37 4.20
N GLN A 78 -5.31 11.41 4.32
CA GLN A 78 -4.62 11.51 5.62
C GLN A 78 -5.00 12.78 6.39
N LYS A 79 -5.04 13.95 5.71
CA LYS A 79 -5.48 15.20 6.36
C LYS A 79 -6.91 15.13 6.87
N GLN A 80 -7.81 14.49 6.12
CA GLN A 80 -9.21 14.32 6.51
C GLN A 80 -9.36 13.31 7.66
N THR A 81 -8.56 12.25 7.70
CA THR A 81 -8.50 11.35 8.86
C THR A 81 -8.02 12.12 10.10
N LEU A 82 -6.96 12.90 9.99
CA LEU A 82 -6.44 13.70 11.12
C LEU A 82 -7.48 14.71 11.62
N GLU A 83 -8.14 15.42 10.72
CA GLU A 83 -9.23 16.34 11.08
C GLU A 83 -10.42 15.59 11.71
N GLY A 84 -10.72 14.39 11.23
CA GLY A 84 -11.72 13.52 11.82
C GLY A 84 -11.36 13.10 13.24
N LEU A 85 -10.10 12.71 13.49
CA LEU A 85 -9.60 12.36 14.82
C LEU A 85 -9.64 13.56 15.77
N MET A 86 -9.25 14.75 15.32
CA MET A 86 -9.38 15.99 16.11
C MET A 86 -10.84 16.23 16.52
N ARG A 87 -11.80 16.02 15.61
CA ARG A 87 -13.22 16.13 15.94
C ARG A 87 -13.74 15.04 16.88
N MET A 88 -13.13 13.86 16.91
CA MET A 88 -13.42 12.87 17.95
C MET A 88 -13.03 13.40 19.32
N ASP A 89 -11.86 14.02 19.43
CA ASP A 89 -11.37 14.60 20.69
C ASP A 89 -12.21 15.81 21.13
N GLU A 90 -12.81 16.54 20.18
CA GLU A 90 -13.79 17.60 20.45
C GLU A 90 -15.21 17.07 20.80
N GLY A 91 -15.46 15.76 20.62
CA GLY A 91 -16.76 15.12 20.89
C GLY A 91 -17.76 15.15 19.72
N ASP A 92 -17.38 15.68 18.55
CA ASP A 92 -18.21 15.63 17.33
C ASP A 92 -17.97 14.32 16.56
N TYR A 93 -18.44 13.22 17.15
CA TYR A 93 -18.28 11.86 16.62
C TYR A 93 -18.98 11.66 15.26
N SER A 94 -20.04 12.42 14.97
CA SER A 94 -20.79 12.33 13.70
C SER A 94 -19.98 12.83 12.51
N LYS A 95 -19.35 14.01 12.65
CA LYS A 95 -18.45 14.52 11.60
C LYS A 95 -17.18 13.70 11.50
N ALA A 96 -16.64 13.23 12.63
CA ALA A 96 -15.46 12.37 12.65
C ALA A 96 -15.70 11.07 11.86
N GLU A 97 -16.80 10.37 12.13
CA GLU A 97 -17.17 9.14 11.43
C GLU A 97 -17.24 9.35 9.92
N LYS A 98 -17.86 10.44 9.47
CA LYS A 98 -18.00 10.76 8.04
C LYS A 98 -16.65 11.05 7.37
N LEU A 99 -15.74 11.72 8.07
CA LEU A 99 -14.42 12.09 7.54
C LEU A 99 -13.46 10.89 7.49
N ILE A 100 -13.49 10.05 8.53
CA ILE A 100 -12.63 8.86 8.65
C ILE A 100 -13.16 7.74 7.76
N GLY A 101 -14.46 7.41 7.86
CA GLY A 101 -15.08 6.29 7.14
C GLY A 101 -15.10 6.47 5.62
N LYS A 102 -15.34 7.69 5.12
CA LYS A 102 -15.34 7.95 3.67
C LYS A 102 -13.97 7.71 3.01
N ASN A 103 -12.90 7.95 3.75
CA ASN A 103 -11.53 7.87 3.23
C ASN A 103 -10.79 6.59 3.63
N ALA A 104 -11.36 5.77 4.52
CA ALA A 104 -10.73 4.55 5.01
C ALA A 104 -10.23 3.64 3.89
N LYS A 105 -11.03 3.39 2.84
CA LYS A 105 -10.64 2.53 1.70
C LYS A 105 -9.43 3.02 0.89
N HIS A 106 -9.19 4.33 0.86
CA HIS A 106 -8.15 4.95 0.02
C HIS A 106 -6.90 5.34 0.81
N SER A 107 -6.88 5.03 2.11
CA SER A 107 -5.78 5.33 3.00
C SER A 107 -4.66 4.30 2.92
N ASP A 108 -3.48 4.67 3.38
CA ASP A 108 -2.32 3.77 3.40
C ASP A 108 -2.53 2.61 4.40
N GLU A 109 -3.37 2.80 5.43
CA GLU A 109 -3.77 1.78 6.40
C GLU A 109 -5.31 1.68 6.53
N PRO A 110 -5.98 0.99 5.59
CA PRO A 110 -7.45 0.92 5.58
C PRO A 110 -8.05 0.30 6.83
N VAL A 111 -7.43 -0.77 7.34
CA VAL A 111 -7.90 -1.52 8.51
C VAL A 111 -7.96 -0.63 9.75
N LEU A 112 -6.90 0.14 10.02
CA LEU A 112 -6.84 1.02 11.18
C LEU A 112 -7.91 2.12 11.10
N ASN A 113 -8.11 2.69 9.92
CA ASN A 113 -9.12 3.73 9.72
C ASN A 113 -10.55 3.21 9.90
N PHE A 114 -10.85 1.98 9.44
CA PHE A 114 -12.15 1.36 9.71
C PHE A 114 -12.36 1.10 11.19
N ILE A 115 -11.33 0.64 11.90
CA ILE A 115 -11.39 0.47 13.36
C ILE A 115 -11.66 1.81 14.05
N LYS A 116 -10.98 2.89 13.65
CA LYS A 116 -11.21 4.23 14.22
C LYS A 116 -12.61 4.76 13.91
N ALA A 117 -13.13 4.51 12.71
CA ALA A 117 -14.52 4.82 12.37
C ALA A 117 -15.51 4.02 13.22
N ALA A 118 -15.22 2.74 13.49
CA ALA A 118 -16.02 1.90 14.38
C ALA A 118 -16.02 2.44 15.82
N GLU A 119 -14.85 2.81 16.35
CA GLU A 119 -14.71 3.44 17.67
C GLU A 119 -15.52 4.75 17.75
N ALA A 120 -15.42 5.61 16.73
CA ALA A 120 -16.21 6.85 16.66
C ALA A 120 -17.72 6.59 16.64
N ALA A 121 -18.18 5.63 15.84
CA ALA A 121 -19.59 5.25 15.77
C ALA A 121 -20.10 4.69 17.11
N GLN A 122 -19.28 3.89 17.81
CA GLN A 122 -19.62 3.35 19.12
C GLN A 122 -19.73 4.46 20.18
N GLN A 123 -18.84 5.46 20.16
CA GLN A 123 -18.92 6.61 21.06
C GLN A 123 -20.19 7.45 20.81
N ARG A 124 -20.69 7.47 19.58
CA ARG A 124 -21.98 8.07 19.21
C ARG A 124 -23.19 7.24 19.65
N GLY A 125 -22.98 6.02 20.15
CA GLY A 125 -24.05 5.06 20.50
C GLY A 125 -24.67 4.34 19.30
N ASP A 126 -24.06 4.41 18.12
CA ASP A 126 -24.54 3.71 16.91
C ASP A 126 -23.84 2.36 16.74
N GLU A 127 -24.41 1.33 17.40
CA GLU A 127 -23.88 -0.04 17.34
C GLU A 127 -23.91 -0.63 15.93
N PHE A 128 -24.89 -0.27 15.10
CA PHE A 128 -25.03 -0.78 13.74
C PHE A 128 -23.91 -0.29 12.84
N SER A 129 -23.62 1.01 12.88
CA SER A 129 -22.52 1.61 12.12
C SER A 129 -21.17 1.08 12.61
N ALA A 130 -20.99 0.93 13.92
CA ALA A 130 -19.76 0.35 14.49
C ALA A 130 -19.52 -1.08 13.97
N ASN A 131 -20.54 -1.95 14.03
CA ASN A 131 -20.42 -3.33 13.53
C ASN A 131 -20.16 -3.39 12.02
N ARG A 132 -20.79 -2.50 11.23
CA ARG A 132 -20.55 -2.40 9.78
C ARG A 132 -19.10 -2.08 9.46
N TYR A 133 -18.47 -1.15 10.19
CA TYR A 133 -17.06 -0.83 9.98
C TYR A 133 -16.13 -1.96 10.43
N LEU A 134 -16.47 -2.68 11.51
CA LEU A 134 -15.70 -3.87 11.90
C LEU A 134 -15.74 -4.96 10.82
N ILE A 135 -16.89 -5.22 10.21
CA ILE A 135 -17.01 -6.18 9.10
C ILE A 135 -16.10 -5.76 7.93
N GLN A 136 -16.13 -4.47 7.55
CA GLN A 136 -15.26 -3.96 6.50
C GLN A 136 -13.77 -4.06 6.85
N ALA A 137 -13.41 -3.89 8.12
CA ALA A 137 -12.04 -4.11 8.58
C ALA A 137 -11.64 -5.59 8.48
N THR A 138 -12.53 -6.53 8.84
CA THR A 138 -12.32 -7.98 8.70
C THR A 138 -12.11 -8.41 7.26
N GLU A 139 -12.90 -7.88 6.32
CA GLU A 139 -12.78 -8.18 4.89
C GLU A 139 -11.39 -7.83 4.33
N ILE A 140 -10.74 -6.81 4.89
CA ILE A 140 -9.43 -6.33 4.41
C ILE A 140 -8.28 -7.01 5.16
N ALA A 141 -8.39 -7.17 6.48
CA ALA A 141 -7.31 -7.69 7.32
C ALA A 141 -7.27 -9.23 7.38
N GLY A 142 -8.39 -9.90 7.12
CA GLY A 142 -8.60 -11.30 7.48
C GLY A 142 -9.00 -11.47 8.95
N THR A 143 -9.53 -12.65 9.29
CA THR A 143 -10.08 -12.98 10.62
C THR A 143 -9.03 -13.10 11.74
N ASP A 144 -7.76 -13.34 11.43
CA ASP A 144 -6.71 -13.59 12.43
C ASP A 144 -5.95 -12.32 12.87
N SER A 145 -6.47 -11.14 12.55
CA SER A 145 -5.80 -9.88 12.92
C SER A 145 -5.98 -9.56 14.40
N LEU A 146 -4.86 -9.60 15.15
CA LEU A 146 -4.83 -9.23 16.58
C LEU A 146 -5.44 -7.85 16.85
N ILE A 147 -5.17 -6.87 15.98
CA ILE A 147 -5.65 -5.48 16.13
C ILE A 147 -7.18 -5.43 16.03
N LEU A 148 -7.77 -6.22 15.14
CA LEU A 148 -9.21 -6.31 14.96
C LEU A 148 -9.90 -6.93 16.18
N GLU A 149 -9.33 -8.00 16.73
CA GLU A 149 -9.87 -8.67 17.93
C GLU A 149 -9.78 -7.76 19.17
N ILE A 150 -8.70 -6.98 19.32
CA ILE A 150 -8.59 -5.94 20.36
C ILE A 150 -9.71 -4.89 20.19
N ALA A 151 -9.91 -4.39 18.97
CA ALA A 151 -10.93 -3.39 18.69
C ALA A 151 -12.35 -3.92 18.95
N ARG A 152 -12.66 -5.14 18.50
CA ARG A 152 -13.94 -5.81 18.74
C ARG A 152 -14.19 -5.98 20.23
N THR A 153 -13.20 -6.45 20.98
CA THR A 153 -13.30 -6.64 22.44
C THR A 153 -13.53 -5.31 23.16
N ARG A 154 -12.84 -4.24 22.75
CA ARG A 154 -13.06 -2.90 23.29
C ARG A 154 -14.48 -2.39 23.02
N ILE A 155 -15.01 -2.62 21.82
CA ILE A 155 -16.38 -2.23 21.47
C ILE A 155 -17.39 -3.04 22.32
N LEU A 156 -17.19 -4.35 22.51
CA LEU A 156 -18.03 -5.18 23.37
C LEU A 156 -18.06 -4.66 24.83
N LEU A 157 -16.89 -4.23 25.34
CA LEU A 157 -16.78 -3.61 26.65
C LEU A 157 -17.57 -2.29 26.73
N GLN A 158 -17.47 -1.44 25.71
CA GLN A 158 -18.23 -0.18 25.62
C GLN A 158 -19.74 -0.40 25.50
N GLN A 159 -20.16 -1.48 24.84
CA GLN A 159 -21.57 -1.91 24.73
C GLN A 159 -22.09 -2.57 26.02
N ASN A 160 -21.27 -2.66 27.07
CA ASN A 160 -21.59 -3.33 28.33
C ASN A 160 -21.94 -4.83 28.16
N LYS A 161 -21.52 -5.47 27.07
CA LYS A 161 -21.69 -6.90 26.78
C LYS A 161 -20.58 -7.70 27.48
N LEU A 162 -20.56 -7.61 28.82
CA LEU A 162 -19.49 -8.18 29.66
C LEU A 162 -19.21 -9.67 29.44
N PRO A 163 -20.22 -10.57 29.28
CA PRO A 163 -19.95 -11.99 29.05
C PRO A 163 -19.21 -12.24 27.73
N ALA A 164 -19.58 -11.53 26.66
CA ALA A 164 -18.92 -11.64 25.36
C ALA A 164 -17.50 -11.06 25.43
N ALA A 165 -17.33 -9.88 26.05
CA ALA A 165 -16.03 -9.25 26.22
C ALA A 165 -15.06 -10.14 27.01
N ARG A 166 -15.55 -10.86 28.03
CA ARG A 166 -14.76 -11.83 28.80
C ARG A 166 -14.26 -12.97 27.93
N SER A 167 -15.16 -13.62 27.18
CA SER A 167 -14.75 -14.71 26.29
C SER A 167 -13.75 -14.24 25.22
N SER A 168 -13.94 -13.03 24.68
CA SER A 168 -13.02 -12.46 23.68
C SER A 168 -11.65 -12.13 24.28
N VAL A 169 -11.59 -11.59 25.50
CA VAL A 169 -10.31 -11.26 26.14
C VAL A 169 -9.53 -12.50 26.58
N ASP A 170 -10.21 -13.57 26.99
CA ASP A 170 -9.58 -14.85 27.30
C ASP A 170 -8.85 -15.42 26.06
N SER A 171 -9.50 -15.38 24.89
CA SER A 171 -8.88 -15.75 23.61
C SER A 171 -7.69 -14.84 23.25
N LEU A 172 -7.82 -13.52 23.47
CA LEU A 172 -6.74 -12.56 23.23
C LEU A 172 -5.52 -12.79 24.12
N LEU A 173 -5.72 -13.20 25.39
CA LEU A 173 -4.63 -13.54 26.30
C LEU A 173 -3.89 -14.80 25.85
N ILE A 174 -4.58 -15.77 25.26
CA ILE A 174 -3.94 -16.96 24.66
C ILE A 174 -3.08 -16.56 23.45
N MET A 175 -3.60 -15.66 22.60
CA MET A 175 -2.89 -15.22 21.38
C MET A 175 -1.72 -14.28 21.68
N ALA A 176 -1.88 -13.35 22.63
CA ALA A 176 -0.99 -12.23 22.85
C ALA A 176 -0.88 -11.83 24.33
N SER A 177 -0.56 -12.78 25.21
CA SER A 177 -0.39 -12.58 26.67
C SER A 177 0.56 -11.45 27.07
N ARG A 178 1.54 -11.10 26.23
CA ARG A 178 2.54 -10.06 26.53
C ARG A 178 2.20 -8.68 25.99
N ASN A 179 1.09 -8.53 25.26
CA ASN A 179 0.73 -7.22 24.72
C ASN A 179 0.15 -6.33 25.82
N LYS A 180 0.81 -5.21 26.11
CA LYS A 180 0.40 -4.24 27.14
C LYS A 180 -1.05 -3.77 26.97
N GLU A 181 -1.53 -3.59 25.74
CA GLU A 181 -2.90 -3.14 25.50
C GLU A 181 -3.92 -4.24 25.78
N VAL A 182 -3.58 -5.51 25.49
CA VAL A 182 -4.44 -6.65 25.82
C VAL A 182 -4.53 -6.84 27.34
N LEU A 183 -3.40 -6.73 28.04
CA LEU A 183 -3.35 -6.83 29.50
C LEU A 183 -4.19 -5.74 30.18
N LYS A 184 -4.07 -4.48 29.76
CA LYS A 184 -4.93 -3.39 30.27
C LYS A 184 -6.41 -3.68 30.04
N LEU A 185 -6.76 -4.11 28.82
CA LEU A 185 -8.14 -4.43 28.47
C LEU A 185 -8.67 -5.59 29.32
N ALA A 186 -7.86 -6.61 29.59
CA ALA A 186 -8.19 -7.72 30.46
C ALA A 186 -8.46 -7.27 31.90
N VAL A 187 -7.61 -6.41 32.45
CA VAL A 187 -7.82 -5.81 33.79
C VAL A 187 -9.17 -5.09 33.85
N ASP A 188 -9.47 -4.21 32.89
CA ASP A 188 -10.74 -3.47 32.86
C ASP A 188 -11.96 -4.40 32.78
N ILE A 189 -11.87 -5.44 31.96
CA ILE A 189 -12.95 -6.43 31.77
C ILE A 189 -13.14 -7.28 33.02
N TYR A 190 -12.07 -7.78 33.63
CA TYR A 190 -12.14 -8.59 34.86
C TYR A 190 -12.62 -7.78 36.06
N LEU A 191 -12.21 -6.51 36.18
CA LEU A 191 -12.73 -5.61 37.21
C LEU A 191 -14.24 -5.38 37.05
N LYS A 192 -14.70 -5.06 35.83
CA LYS A 192 -16.14 -4.85 35.56
C LYS A 192 -16.98 -6.12 35.70
N SER A 193 -16.43 -7.27 35.32
CA SER A 193 -17.09 -8.57 35.43
C SER A 193 -16.95 -9.23 36.82
N LYS A 194 -16.25 -8.59 37.76
CA LYS A 194 -15.97 -9.10 39.12
C LYS A 194 -15.24 -10.45 39.12
N ALA A 195 -14.45 -10.74 38.09
CA ALA A 195 -13.71 -11.97 37.93
C ALA A 195 -12.34 -11.88 38.64
N TYR A 196 -12.33 -11.69 39.96
CA TYR A 196 -11.12 -11.41 40.73
C TYR A 196 -10.07 -12.53 40.67
N GLN A 197 -10.48 -13.79 40.61
CA GLN A 197 -9.55 -14.93 40.44
C GLN A 197 -8.77 -14.87 39.13
N ALA A 198 -9.43 -14.46 38.03
CA ALA A 198 -8.75 -14.30 36.74
C ALA A 198 -7.84 -13.06 36.75
N LEU A 199 -8.23 -12.02 37.49
CA LEU A 199 -7.43 -10.81 37.69
C LEU A 199 -6.11 -11.10 38.42
N ASP A 200 -6.15 -11.88 39.51
CA ASP A 200 -4.94 -12.23 40.27
C ASP A 200 -3.92 -12.97 39.39
N ASN A 201 -4.39 -13.88 38.53
CA ASN A 201 -3.53 -14.64 37.60
C ASN A 201 -2.82 -13.76 36.56
N ILE A 202 -3.44 -12.64 36.15
CA ILE A 202 -2.83 -11.72 35.18
C ILE A 202 -2.02 -10.61 35.86
N LEU A 203 -2.21 -10.37 37.16
CA LEU A 203 -1.58 -9.27 37.89
C LEU A 203 -0.05 -9.37 37.83
N GLU A 204 0.49 -10.57 38.00
CA GLU A 204 1.94 -10.85 37.90
C GLU A 204 2.49 -10.51 36.50
N GLN A 205 1.70 -10.70 35.44
CA GLN A 205 2.07 -10.37 34.06
C GLN A 205 1.98 -8.85 33.79
N VAL A 206 1.07 -8.15 34.46
CA VAL A 206 0.91 -6.69 34.38
C VAL A 206 2.02 -5.97 35.15
N GLU A 207 2.41 -6.50 36.31
CA GLU A 207 3.44 -5.93 37.19
C GLU A 207 4.86 -6.11 36.62
N ASN A 208 5.10 -7.18 35.85
CA ASN A 208 6.38 -7.46 35.22
C ASN A 208 6.33 -7.39 33.67
N PRO A 209 6.11 -6.20 33.08
CA PRO A 209 6.05 -6.04 31.62
C PRO A 209 7.40 -6.24 30.93
N VAL A 210 8.51 -6.39 31.69
CA VAL A 210 9.89 -6.44 31.20
C VAL A 210 10.63 -7.66 31.74
N CYS A 211 10.22 -8.86 31.32
CA CYS A 211 11.15 -9.99 31.27
C CYS A 211 11.60 -10.19 29.83
N ILE A 212 12.61 -9.41 29.41
CA ILE A 212 13.46 -9.77 28.27
C ILE A 212 14.27 -10.99 28.76
N PRO A 213 13.99 -12.24 28.32
CA PRO A 213 14.97 -13.29 28.53
C PRO A 213 16.25 -12.81 27.85
N PRO A 214 17.44 -12.91 28.48
CA PRO A 214 18.67 -12.65 27.78
C PRO A 214 18.71 -13.63 26.61
N LYS A 215 18.37 -13.13 25.43
CA LYS A 215 18.55 -13.83 24.18
C LYS A 215 20.04 -14.10 24.18
N SER A 216 20.41 -15.37 24.35
CA SER A 216 21.75 -15.84 24.13
C SER A 216 22.06 -15.54 22.67
N LEU A 217 22.54 -14.32 22.43
CA LEU A 217 23.36 -13.95 21.31
C LEU A 217 24.60 -14.83 21.46
N LYS A 218 24.49 -16.07 20.97
CA LYS A 218 25.63 -16.75 20.37
C LYS A 218 26.08 -15.81 19.27
N ILE A 219 26.98 -14.89 19.63
CA ILE A 219 27.95 -14.33 18.72
C ILE A 219 28.61 -15.52 18.05
N THR A 220 28.11 -15.86 16.88
CA THR A 220 28.80 -16.72 15.94
C THR A 220 30.07 -15.98 15.59
N THR A 221 31.17 -16.38 16.22
CA THR A 221 32.52 -16.01 15.84
C THR A 221 32.65 -16.22 14.33
N PRO A 222 32.93 -15.18 13.52
CA PRO A 222 33.45 -15.42 12.20
C PRO A 222 34.92 -15.81 12.40
N GLY A 223 35.16 -17.11 12.52
CA GLY A 223 36.49 -17.65 12.32
C GLY A 223 36.91 -17.37 10.88
N GLY A 224 37.98 -16.61 10.68
CA GLY A 224 38.64 -16.56 9.37
C GLY A 224 39.35 -15.27 9.02
N ARG A 225 40.61 -15.17 9.45
CA ARG A 225 41.78 -14.82 8.62
C ARG A 225 41.75 -13.47 7.88
N TRP A 226 42.47 -12.50 8.42
CA TRP A 226 43.10 -11.44 7.61
C TRP A 226 44.63 -11.68 7.59
N PRO A 227 45.28 -11.67 6.40
CA PRO A 227 46.70 -11.90 6.29
C PRO A 227 47.51 -10.65 6.63
N VAL A 228 48.70 -10.93 7.13
CA VAL A 228 49.79 -9.99 7.43
C VAL A 228 50.41 -9.51 6.11
N ARG A 229 50.45 -8.20 5.89
CA ARG A 229 51.59 -7.46 5.31
C ARG A 229 51.34 -5.95 5.33
#